data_AF-A0A7Y1T400-F1
#
_entry.id   AF-A0A7Y1T400-F1
#
_cell.length_a   1.000
_cell.length_b   1.000
_cell.length_c   1.000
_cell.angle_alpha   90.00
_cell.angle_beta   90.00
_cell.angle_gamma   90.00
#
_symmetry.space_group_name_H-M   'P 1'
#
loop_
_entity.id
_entity.type
_entity.pdbx_description
1 polymer ?
#
loop_
_entity_poly.entity_id
_entity_poly.type
_entity_poly.pdbx_seq_one_letter_code
_entity_poly.pdbx_strand_id
1 'polypeptide(L)'
;DYTVWLKNRLLYQFQNRINAVDNNIHKLEGLALELAKQFLDQKNEIRKRFVKFDWTKLKGERLRVHGDYHLGQILVKGDDFFIIDFEGEPESTIRDRKVKQPPLKDIAGLFRSFHYAIYATIFNHQESYKQDQSVLFEAGEILYNYLVGVFLGTYIIEIQNANINIGYHQERIFLLKYSLLEKAVYELGYELNSRPKWAVIPLKGISNIINS
;
A
#
# COMPACT_ATOMS: atom_id res chain seq x y z
N ASP A 1 -4.45 -3.17 -24.53
CA ASP A 1 -5.26 -2.19 -23.78
C ASP A 1 -4.81 -2.16 -22.33
N TYR A 2 -4.45 -0.99 -21.80
CA TYR A 2 -4.02 -0.80 -20.40
C TYR A 2 -5.14 -1.13 -19.41
N THR A 3 -6.39 -0.84 -19.77
CA THR A 3 -7.55 -1.12 -18.92
C THR A 3 -7.72 -2.61 -18.67
N VAL A 4 -7.64 -3.40 -19.74
CA VAL A 4 -7.71 -4.87 -19.67
C VAL A 4 -6.54 -5.42 -18.86
N TRP A 5 -5.33 -4.94 -19.12
CA TRP A 5 -4.13 -5.34 -18.37
C TRP A 5 -4.30 -5.09 -16.87
N LEU A 6 -4.78 -3.90 -16.50
CA LEU A 6 -4.89 -3.48 -15.10
C LEU A 6 -5.97 -4.25 -14.36
N LYS A 7 -7.17 -4.38 -14.94
CA LYS A 7 -8.26 -5.19 -14.36
C LYS A 7 -7.86 -6.64 -14.16
N ASN A 8 -7.19 -7.24 -15.15
CA ASN A 8 -6.74 -8.63 -15.07
C ASN A 8 -5.66 -8.81 -14.01
N ARG A 9 -4.63 -7.95 -14.01
CA ARG A 9 -3.58 -7.95 -12.98
C ARG A 9 -4.19 -7.88 -11.58
N LEU A 10 -5.20 -7.03 -11.43
CA LEU A 10 -5.83 -6.83 -10.13
C LEU A 10 -6.65 -7.98 -9.62
N LEU A 11 -7.56 -8.48 -10.44
CA LEU A 11 -8.39 -9.60 -10.06
C LEU A 11 -7.52 -10.83 -9.78
N TYR A 12 -6.45 -11.02 -10.56
CA TYR A 12 -5.48 -12.08 -10.35
C TYR A 12 -4.73 -11.94 -9.02
N GLN A 13 -4.12 -10.77 -8.75
CA GLN A 13 -3.40 -10.52 -7.50
C GLN A 13 -4.32 -10.63 -6.28
N PHE A 14 -5.51 -10.03 -6.36
CA PHE A 14 -6.48 -10.09 -5.29
C PHE A 14 -6.93 -11.53 -4.98
N GLN A 15 -7.23 -12.33 -6.01
CA GLN A 15 -7.61 -13.73 -5.84
C GLN A 15 -6.47 -14.57 -5.23
N ASN A 16 -5.24 -14.42 -5.73
CA ASN A 16 -4.09 -15.13 -5.18
C ASN A 16 -3.88 -14.86 -3.70
N ARG A 17 -4.21 -13.63 -3.25
CA ARG A 17 -3.96 -13.21 -1.87
C ARG A 17 -5.11 -13.57 -0.94
N ILE A 18 -6.35 -13.60 -1.43
CA ILE A 18 -7.43 -14.32 -0.72
C ILE A 18 -7.00 -15.75 -0.42
N ASN A 19 -6.50 -16.47 -1.44
CA ASN A 19 -6.05 -17.85 -1.27
C ASN A 19 -4.87 -17.94 -0.29
N ALA A 20 -3.92 -16.99 -0.34
CA ALA A 20 -2.78 -16.97 0.58
C ALA A 20 -3.21 -16.76 2.04
N VAL A 21 -4.17 -15.86 2.30
CA VAL A 21 -4.73 -15.63 3.63
C VAL A 21 -5.47 -16.86 4.11
N ASP A 22 -6.35 -17.42 3.28
CA ASP A 22 -7.15 -18.60 3.61
C ASP A 22 -6.25 -19.80 3.97
N ASN A 23 -5.19 -20.02 3.17
CA ASN A 23 -4.22 -21.10 3.40
C ASN A 23 -3.38 -20.91 4.67
N ASN A 24 -3.17 -19.67 5.14
CA ASN A 24 -2.32 -19.39 6.30
C ASN A 24 -3.10 -18.90 7.52
N ILE A 25 -4.44 -18.89 7.48
CA ILE A 25 -5.27 -18.33 8.55
C ILE A 25 -5.04 -19.04 9.89
N HIS A 26 -4.71 -20.33 9.86
CA HIS A 26 -4.38 -21.15 11.02
C HIS A 26 -3.09 -20.74 11.74
N LYS A 27 -2.24 -19.92 11.09
CA LYS A 27 -0.99 -19.38 11.67
C LYS A 27 -1.20 -18.00 12.32
N LEU A 28 -2.40 -17.45 12.22
CA LEU A 28 -2.73 -16.11 12.71
C LEU A 28 -3.42 -16.20 14.07
N GLU A 29 -3.10 -15.25 14.94
CA GLU A 29 -3.65 -15.16 16.30
C GLU A 29 -4.05 -13.72 16.62
N GLY A 30 -4.90 -13.55 17.64
CA GLY A 30 -5.35 -12.25 18.12
C GLY A 30 -5.90 -11.34 17.02
N LEU A 31 -5.47 -10.08 17.04
CA LEU A 31 -5.91 -9.05 16.09
C LEU A 31 -5.63 -9.42 14.63
N ALA A 32 -4.53 -10.12 14.35
CA ALA A 32 -4.23 -10.56 12.98
C ALA A 32 -5.28 -11.54 12.46
N LEU A 33 -5.73 -12.48 13.30
CA LEU A 33 -6.77 -13.44 12.92
C LEU A 33 -8.12 -12.75 12.69
N GLU A 34 -8.48 -11.78 13.55
CA GLU A 34 -9.72 -11.01 13.41
C GLU A 34 -9.76 -10.22 12.11
N LEU A 35 -8.69 -9.49 11.81
CA LEU A 35 -8.58 -8.70 10.58
C LEU A 35 -8.53 -9.59 9.33
N ALA A 36 -7.90 -10.78 9.41
CA ALA A 36 -7.90 -11.74 8.31
C ALA A 36 -9.31 -12.28 8.01
N LYS A 37 -10.09 -12.62 9.05
CA LYS A 37 -11.49 -13.03 8.88
C LYS A 37 -12.32 -11.91 8.26
N GLN A 38 -12.20 -10.69 8.76
CA GLN A 38 -12.86 -9.52 8.18
C GLN A 38 -12.53 -9.34 6.69
N PHE A 39 -11.24 -9.46 6.32
CA PHE A 39 -10.81 -9.38 4.93
C PHE A 39 -11.46 -10.44 4.04
N LEU A 40 -11.51 -11.70 4.51
CA LEU A 40 -12.12 -12.80 3.77
C LEU A 40 -13.64 -12.64 3.65
N ASP A 41 -14.32 -12.16 4.69
CA ASP A 41 -15.76 -11.92 4.68
C ASP A 41 -16.13 -10.80 3.71
N GLN A 42 -15.30 -9.78 3.60
CA GLN A 42 -15.53 -8.61 2.73
C GLN A 42 -15.02 -8.79 1.30
N LYS A 43 -14.45 -9.96 0.95
CA LYS A 43 -13.80 -10.19 -0.36
C LYS A 43 -14.67 -9.83 -1.57
N ASN A 44 -15.97 -10.10 -1.49
CA ASN A 44 -16.92 -9.82 -2.58
C ASN A 44 -17.15 -8.33 -2.77
N GLU A 45 -17.24 -7.56 -1.68
CA GLU A 45 -17.41 -6.12 -1.73
C GLU A 45 -16.15 -5.43 -2.25
N ILE A 46 -14.97 -5.88 -1.81
CA ILE A 46 -13.69 -5.39 -2.33
C ILE A 46 -13.59 -5.66 -3.84
N ARG A 47 -13.94 -6.87 -4.29
CA ARG A 47 -13.96 -7.22 -5.71
C ARG A 47 -14.90 -6.32 -6.52
N LYS A 48 -16.11 -6.04 -6.00
CA LYS A 48 -17.06 -5.12 -6.65
C LYS A 48 -16.48 -3.71 -6.78
N ARG A 49 -15.75 -3.20 -5.77
CA ARG A 49 -15.09 -1.88 -5.83
C ARG A 49 -14.06 -1.82 -6.96
N PHE A 50 -13.28 -2.87 -7.19
CA PHE A 50 -12.33 -2.92 -8.31
C PHE A 50 -13.01 -2.93 -9.68
N VAL A 51 -14.12 -3.66 -9.83
CA VAL A 51 -14.79 -3.84 -11.13
C VAL A 51 -15.66 -2.64 -11.51
N LYS A 52 -16.26 -1.96 -10.52
CA LYS A 52 -17.18 -0.82 -10.74
C LYS A 52 -16.49 0.42 -11.33
N PHE A 53 -15.16 0.49 -11.29
CA PHE A 53 -14.42 1.65 -11.76
C PHE A 53 -14.25 1.68 -13.28
N ASP A 54 -14.55 2.84 -13.87
CA ASP A 54 -14.44 3.10 -15.29
C ASP A 54 -13.16 3.89 -15.60
N TRP A 55 -12.16 3.15 -16.11
CA TRP A 55 -10.84 3.67 -16.47
C TRP A 55 -10.89 4.75 -17.55
N THR A 56 -11.94 4.81 -18.38
CA THR A 56 -12.10 5.85 -19.41
C THR A 56 -12.30 7.24 -18.82
N LYS A 57 -12.66 7.31 -17.52
CA LYS A 57 -12.84 8.56 -16.77
C LYS A 57 -11.56 9.07 -16.13
N LEU A 58 -10.47 8.30 -16.13
CA LEU A 58 -9.17 8.78 -15.63
C LEU A 58 -8.59 9.83 -16.58
N LYS A 59 -8.21 10.97 -16.01
CA LYS A 59 -7.57 12.07 -16.74
C LYS A 59 -6.11 12.27 -16.34
N GLY A 60 -5.67 11.60 -15.26
CA GLY A 60 -4.29 11.61 -14.81
C GLY A 60 -3.34 10.99 -15.82
N GLU A 61 -2.16 11.58 -15.91
CA GLU A 61 -1.05 11.09 -16.69
C GLU A 61 -0.44 9.83 -16.07
N ARG A 62 0.21 9.06 -16.92
CA ARG A 62 0.97 7.87 -16.53
C ARG A 62 2.43 8.12 -16.86
N LEU A 63 3.29 7.88 -15.88
CA LEU A 63 4.73 8.08 -15.99
C LEU A 63 5.45 6.73 -15.90
N ARG A 64 6.75 6.72 -16.21
CA ARG A 64 7.62 5.65 -15.73
C ARG A 64 7.83 5.91 -14.24
N VAL A 65 7.44 4.94 -13.43
CA VAL A 65 7.51 4.99 -11.98
C VAL A 65 8.71 4.16 -11.51
N HIS A 66 9.15 4.38 -10.28
CA HIS A 66 10.13 3.53 -9.62
C HIS A 66 9.61 2.10 -9.51
N GLY A 67 8.33 1.94 -9.15
CA GLY A 67 7.63 0.67 -9.17
C GLY A 67 7.77 -0.14 -7.88
N ASP A 68 8.86 0.04 -7.13
CA ASP A 68 9.03 -0.51 -5.77
C ASP A 68 9.51 0.55 -4.75
N TYR A 69 8.86 1.72 -4.73
CA TYR A 69 9.34 2.86 -3.95
C TYR A 69 8.99 2.73 -2.46
N HIS A 70 10.01 2.77 -1.59
CA HIS A 70 9.87 2.72 -0.13
C HIS A 70 11.08 3.35 0.56
N LEU A 71 11.04 3.56 1.88
CA LEU A 71 12.10 4.25 2.64
C LEU A 71 13.48 3.60 2.48
N GLY A 72 13.53 2.27 2.40
CA GLY A 72 14.78 1.53 2.13
C GLY A 72 15.47 1.89 0.80
N GLN A 73 14.76 2.50 -0.15
CA GLN A 73 15.30 2.96 -1.44
C GLN A 73 15.64 4.45 -1.45
N ILE A 74 15.59 5.12 -0.30
CA ILE A 74 15.89 6.54 -0.14
C ILE A 74 17.10 6.68 0.77
N LEU A 75 18.19 7.21 0.23
CA LEU A 75 19.38 7.55 1.00
C LEU A 75 19.40 9.06 1.27
N VAL A 76 19.79 9.46 2.48
CA VAL A 76 19.90 10.86 2.89
C VAL A 76 21.38 11.23 2.98
N LYS A 77 21.77 12.33 2.35
CA LYS A 77 23.14 12.87 2.47
C LYS A 77 23.09 14.40 2.47
N GLY A 78 23.43 14.98 3.63
CA GLY A 78 23.27 16.42 3.83
C GLY A 78 21.79 16.80 3.75
N ASP A 79 21.47 17.81 2.94
CA ASP A 79 20.12 18.33 2.74
C ASP A 79 19.42 17.74 1.51
N ASP A 80 19.87 16.59 1.01
CA ASP A 80 19.36 15.98 -0.23
C ASP A 80 19.04 14.47 -0.09
N PHE A 81 18.21 13.99 -1.02
CA PHE A 81 17.74 12.61 -1.11
C PHE A 81 18.21 11.94 -2.41
N PHE A 82 18.76 10.73 -2.28
CA PHE A 82 19.11 9.88 -3.41
C PHE A 82 18.15 8.70 -3.48
N ILE A 83 17.47 8.54 -4.61
CA ILE A 83 16.58 7.41 -4.87
C ILE A 83 17.38 6.36 -5.66
N ILE A 84 17.36 5.12 -5.21
CA ILE A 84 18.10 3.99 -5.79
C ILE A 84 17.15 2.86 -6.22
N ASP A 85 17.65 1.85 -6.94
CA ASP A 85 16.93 0.59 -7.23
C ASP A 85 15.66 0.69 -8.10
N PHE A 86 15.79 1.30 -9.29
CA PHE A 86 14.71 1.44 -10.28
C PHE A 86 14.38 0.14 -11.06
N GLU A 87 14.61 -1.04 -10.49
CA GLU A 87 14.28 -2.32 -11.13
C GLU A 87 12.77 -2.59 -11.18
N GLY A 88 12.01 -1.98 -10.27
CA GLY A 88 10.57 -2.20 -10.06
C GLY A 88 10.27 -3.52 -9.33
N GLU A 89 8.98 -3.80 -9.07
CA GLU A 89 8.62 -4.91 -8.17
C GLU A 89 9.16 -6.29 -8.60
N PRO A 90 9.83 -7.03 -7.69
CA PRO A 90 10.43 -8.34 -7.99
C PRO A 90 9.45 -9.37 -8.59
N GLU A 91 8.23 -9.45 -8.07
CA GLU A 91 7.20 -10.41 -8.55
C GLU A 91 6.61 -10.04 -9.92
N SER A 92 6.85 -8.83 -10.42
CA SER A 92 6.31 -8.41 -11.72
C SER A 92 7.21 -8.84 -12.88
N THR A 93 6.61 -9.21 -14.01
CA THR A 93 7.36 -9.54 -15.23
C THR A 93 8.11 -8.31 -15.75
N ILE A 94 9.23 -8.49 -16.47
CA ILE A 94 9.99 -7.38 -17.09
C ILE A 94 9.10 -6.49 -17.95
N ARG A 95 8.11 -7.09 -18.63
CA ARG A 95 7.14 -6.35 -19.44
C ARG A 95 6.28 -5.43 -18.57
N ASP A 96 5.77 -5.94 -17.45
CA ASP A 96 4.92 -5.17 -16.54
C ASP A 96 5.68 -4.04 -15.85
N ARG A 97 6.95 -4.26 -15.48
CA ARG A 97 7.80 -3.22 -14.86
C ARG A 97 8.07 -2.02 -15.78
N LYS A 98 7.95 -2.20 -17.11
CA LYS A 98 8.11 -1.12 -18.10
C LYS A 98 6.82 -0.35 -18.40
N VAL A 99 5.65 -0.85 -17.95
CA VAL A 99 4.36 -0.19 -18.20
C VAL A 99 4.30 1.13 -17.42
N LYS A 100 3.90 2.22 -18.10
CA LYS A 100 3.69 3.50 -17.44
C LYS A 100 2.47 3.41 -16.50
N GLN A 101 2.62 3.90 -15.27
CA GLN A 101 1.60 3.84 -14.22
C GLN A 101 1.32 5.24 -13.64
N PRO A 102 0.20 5.43 -12.94
CA PRO A 102 -0.06 6.65 -12.20
C PRO A 102 1.04 6.89 -11.15
N PRO A 103 1.54 8.12 -10.98
CA PRO A 103 2.60 8.42 -10.02
C PRO A 103 2.25 8.04 -8.58
N LEU A 104 0.95 8.07 -8.25
CA LEU A 104 0.40 7.67 -6.95
C LEU A 104 0.73 6.22 -6.55
N LYS A 105 1.16 5.37 -7.48
CA LYS A 105 1.67 4.03 -7.15
C LYS A 105 2.91 4.07 -6.27
N ASP A 106 3.89 4.89 -6.63
CA ASP A 106 5.12 5.04 -5.83
C ASP A 106 4.79 5.66 -4.47
N ILE A 107 3.88 6.65 -4.46
CA ILE A 107 3.43 7.32 -3.23
C ILE A 107 2.76 6.33 -2.27
N ALA A 108 1.94 5.43 -2.79
CA ALA A 108 1.36 4.36 -1.98
C ALA A 108 2.43 3.44 -1.36
N GLY A 109 3.48 3.09 -2.12
CA GLY A 109 4.62 2.31 -1.62
C GLY A 109 5.33 3.01 -0.45
N LEU A 110 5.58 4.31 -0.59
CA LEU A 110 6.20 5.11 0.48
C LEU A 110 5.31 5.18 1.72
N PHE A 111 3.99 5.37 1.55
CA PHE A 111 3.05 5.39 2.68
C PHE A 111 3.00 4.05 3.40
N ARG A 112 2.98 2.93 2.68
CA ARG A 112 3.14 1.61 3.31
C ARG A 112 4.45 1.54 4.09
N SER A 113 5.54 2.06 3.55
CA SER A 113 6.83 2.10 4.26
C SER A 113 6.79 2.91 5.56
N PHE A 114 6.08 4.04 5.61
CA PHE A 114 5.87 4.79 6.85
C PHE A 114 5.12 3.97 7.89
N HIS A 115 4.04 3.32 7.46
CA HIS A 115 3.24 2.45 8.32
C HIS A 115 4.07 1.30 8.89
N TYR A 116 4.90 0.64 8.06
CA TYR A 116 5.85 -0.37 8.51
C TYR A 116 6.87 0.17 9.51
N ALA A 117 7.48 1.33 9.25
CA ALA A 117 8.48 1.90 10.15
C ALA A 117 7.91 2.18 11.54
N ILE A 118 6.68 2.73 11.61
CA ILE A 118 5.96 2.99 12.85
C ILE A 118 5.66 1.68 13.59
N TYR A 119 5.01 0.73 12.92
CA TYR A 119 4.61 -0.53 13.56
C TYR A 119 5.82 -1.40 13.95
N ALA A 120 6.86 -1.46 13.12
CA ALA A 120 8.09 -2.18 13.46
C ALA A 120 8.77 -1.60 14.69
N THR A 121 8.76 -0.28 14.86
CA THR A 121 9.26 0.37 16.08
C THR A 121 8.48 -0.07 17.30
N ILE A 122 7.14 -0.08 17.22
CA ILE A 122 6.28 -0.50 18.33
C ILE A 122 6.50 -1.99 18.67
N PHE A 123 6.59 -2.86 17.66
CA PHE A 123 6.80 -4.30 17.88
C PHE A 123 8.17 -4.63 18.45
N ASN A 124 9.24 -4.03 17.91
CA ASN A 124 10.60 -4.35 18.31
C ASN A 124 11.00 -3.75 19.66
N HIS A 125 10.27 -2.72 20.12
CA HIS A 125 10.55 -2.02 21.38
C HIS A 125 9.38 -2.09 22.37
N GLN A 126 8.49 -3.07 22.25
CA GLN A 126 7.28 -3.17 23.10
C GLN A 126 7.61 -3.11 24.60
N GLU A 127 8.69 -3.77 25.05
CA GLU A 127 9.13 -3.76 26.45
C GLU A 127 9.66 -2.40 26.93
N SER A 128 10.00 -1.50 26.00
CA SER A 128 10.47 -0.14 26.31
C SER A 128 9.34 0.83 26.60
N TYR A 129 8.08 0.44 26.34
CA TYR A 129 6.90 1.27 26.53
C TYR A 129 6.08 0.80 27.73
N LYS A 130 5.53 1.75 28.49
CA LYS A 130 4.67 1.45 29.65
C LYS A 130 3.21 1.21 29.26
N GLN A 131 2.82 1.70 28.10
CA GLN A 131 1.47 1.63 27.57
C GLN A 131 1.22 0.29 26.88
N ASP A 132 -0.02 -0.15 26.90
CA ASP A 132 -0.45 -1.32 26.14
C ASP A 132 -0.27 -1.11 24.63
N GLN A 133 -0.07 -2.23 23.92
CA GLN A 133 0.14 -2.23 22.47
C GLN A 133 -0.99 -1.54 21.70
N SER A 134 -2.23 -1.65 22.16
CA SER A 134 -3.39 -0.98 21.54
C SER A 134 -3.25 0.54 21.54
N VAL A 135 -2.84 1.13 22.67
CA VAL A 135 -2.63 2.58 22.82
C VAL A 135 -1.47 3.04 21.93
N LEU A 136 -0.40 2.25 21.86
CA LEU A 136 0.74 2.55 20.98
C LEU A 136 0.34 2.51 19.50
N PHE A 137 -0.52 1.56 19.11
CA PHE A 137 -1.04 1.49 17.74
C PHE A 137 -1.92 2.70 17.42
N GLU A 138 -2.79 3.13 18.32
CA GLU A 138 -3.60 4.34 18.12
C GLU A 138 -2.72 5.58 17.92
N ALA A 139 -1.70 5.76 18.75
CA ALA A 139 -0.73 6.84 18.58
C ALA A 139 0.05 6.73 17.27
N GLY A 140 0.43 5.52 16.88
CA GLY A 140 1.09 5.22 15.61
C GLY A 140 0.24 5.62 14.39
N GLU A 141 -1.06 5.32 14.43
CA GLU A 141 -2.00 5.69 13.36
C GLU A 141 -2.17 7.21 13.24
N ILE A 142 -2.18 7.94 14.36
CA ILE A 142 -2.20 9.41 14.34
C ILE A 142 -0.94 9.94 13.66
N LEU A 143 0.24 9.46 14.05
CA LEU A 143 1.51 9.87 13.44
C LEU A 143 1.54 9.54 11.94
N TYR A 144 1.11 8.34 11.57
CA TYR A 144 1.01 7.90 10.17
C TYR A 144 0.16 8.87 9.34
N ASN A 145 -1.02 9.26 9.85
CA ASN A 145 -1.90 10.19 9.16
C ASN A 145 -1.28 11.58 8.97
N TYR A 146 -0.52 12.08 9.95
CA TYR A 146 0.23 13.33 9.79
C TYR A 146 1.31 13.22 8.71
N LEU A 147 2.11 12.14 8.72
CA LEU A 147 3.16 11.92 7.72
C LEU A 147 2.57 11.86 6.30
N VAL A 148 1.49 11.10 6.12
CA VAL A 148 0.76 10.98 4.85
C VAL A 148 0.19 12.32 4.42
N GLY A 149 -0.45 13.06 5.34
CA GLY A 149 -1.08 14.34 5.05
C GLY A 149 -0.08 15.39 4.58
N VAL A 150 1.03 15.54 5.32
CA VAL A 150 2.12 16.47 4.96
C VAL A 150 2.74 16.08 3.62
N PHE A 151 3.13 14.81 3.45
CA PHE A 151 3.78 14.36 2.22
C PHE A 151 2.86 14.50 1.00
N LEU A 152 1.61 14.04 1.10
CA LEU A 152 0.65 14.11 -0.01
C LEU A 152 0.34 15.56 -0.39
N GLY A 153 0.17 16.43 0.61
CA GLY A 153 -0.09 17.85 0.39
C GLY A 153 1.05 18.52 -0.39
N THR A 154 2.29 18.34 0.07
CA THR A 154 3.48 18.86 -0.62
C THR A 154 3.64 18.23 -2.00
N TYR A 155 3.48 16.92 -2.14
CA TYR A 155 3.62 16.23 -3.41
C TYR A 155 2.62 16.75 -4.47
N ILE A 156 1.37 16.99 -4.09
CA ILE A 156 0.35 17.54 -5.00
C ILE A 156 0.74 18.93 -5.49
N ILE A 157 1.30 19.78 -4.63
CA ILE A 157 1.77 21.13 -5.00
C ILE A 157 2.94 21.01 -5.98
N GLU A 158 3.97 20.23 -5.64
CA GLU A 158 5.18 20.12 -6.46
C GLU A 158 4.91 19.49 -7.84
N ILE A 159 4.07 18.45 -7.90
CA ILE A 159 3.75 17.80 -9.18
C ILE A 159 2.90 18.70 -10.09
N GLN A 160 2.05 19.55 -9.51
CA GLN A 160 1.29 20.56 -10.25
C GLN A 160 2.21 21.66 -10.77
N ASN A 161 3.15 22.13 -9.96
CA ASN A 161 4.18 23.10 -10.38
C ASN A 161 5.04 22.54 -11.53
N ALA A 162 5.28 21.23 -11.54
CA ALA A 162 5.94 20.51 -12.63
C ALA A 162 5.05 20.29 -13.88
N ASN A 163 3.82 20.82 -13.91
CA ASN A 163 2.83 20.65 -14.99
C ASN A 163 2.45 19.18 -15.28
N ILE A 164 2.50 18.31 -14.27
CA ILE A 164 2.09 16.91 -14.40
C ILE A 164 0.68 16.75 -13.81
N ASN A 165 -0.25 16.27 -14.64
CA ASN A 165 -1.63 16.05 -14.21
C ASN A 165 -1.78 14.69 -13.54
N ILE A 166 -2.09 14.64 -12.25
CA ILE A 166 -2.38 13.39 -11.52
C ILE A 166 -3.89 13.14 -11.31
N GLY A 167 -4.73 13.78 -12.11
CA GLY A 167 -6.18 13.63 -12.05
C GLY A 167 -6.85 14.48 -10.97
N TYR A 168 -8.18 14.48 -10.97
CA TYR A 168 -8.99 15.23 -10.00
C TYR A 168 -8.98 14.57 -8.62
N HIS A 169 -9.48 15.28 -7.60
CA HIS A 169 -9.45 14.82 -6.21
C HIS A 169 -10.00 13.39 -6.01
N GLN A 170 -11.17 13.08 -6.59
CA GLN A 170 -11.76 11.73 -6.48
C GLN A 170 -10.92 10.66 -7.20
N GLU A 171 -10.31 10.99 -8.34
CA GLU A 171 -9.41 10.11 -9.06
C GLU A 171 -8.15 9.82 -8.23
N ARG A 172 -7.57 10.83 -7.58
CA ARG A 172 -6.41 10.67 -6.70
C ARG A 172 -6.72 9.79 -5.50
N ILE A 173 -7.84 10.03 -4.81
CA ILE A 173 -8.28 9.19 -3.68
C ILE A 173 -8.42 7.74 -4.13
N PHE A 174 -9.07 7.52 -5.27
CA PHE A 174 -9.27 6.17 -5.79
C PHE A 174 -7.94 5.49 -6.11
N LEU A 175 -7.08 6.13 -6.91
CA LEU A 175 -5.79 5.58 -7.32
C LEU A 175 -4.86 5.33 -6.12
N LEU A 176 -4.91 6.18 -5.10
CA LEU A 176 -4.13 5.98 -3.89
C LEU A 176 -4.67 4.82 -3.04
N LYS A 177 -5.98 4.79 -2.74
CA LYS A 177 -6.61 3.65 -2.03
C LYS A 177 -6.35 2.34 -2.77
N TYR A 178 -6.42 2.39 -4.09
CA TYR A 178 -6.12 1.30 -4.99
C TYR A 178 -4.68 0.79 -4.85
N SER A 179 -3.69 1.66 -5.02
CA SER A 179 -2.28 1.27 -4.95
C SER A 179 -1.85 0.87 -3.55
N LEU A 180 -2.42 1.48 -2.51
CA LEU A 180 -2.23 1.06 -1.12
C LEU A 180 -2.77 -0.35 -0.88
N LEU A 181 -3.95 -0.65 -1.42
CA LEU A 181 -4.54 -1.98 -1.30
C LEU A 181 -3.72 -3.01 -2.07
N GLU A 182 -3.28 -2.71 -3.31
CA GLU A 182 -2.38 -3.57 -4.09
C GLU A 182 -1.13 -3.91 -3.28
N LYS A 183 -0.47 -2.91 -2.70
CA LYS A 183 0.77 -3.09 -1.93
C LYS A 183 0.57 -3.80 -0.60
N ALA A 184 -0.47 -3.46 0.16
CA ALA A 184 -0.80 -4.15 1.41
C ALA A 184 -1.13 -5.63 1.18
N VAL A 185 -1.83 -5.91 0.09
CA VAL A 185 -2.14 -7.27 -0.36
C VAL A 185 -0.88 -8.02 -0.80
N TYR A 186 0.04 -7.35 -1.51
CA TYR A 186 1.36 -7.91 -1.84
C TYR A 186 2.12 -8.33 -0.58
N GLU A 187 2.28 -7.39 0.36
CA GLU A 187 3.01 -7.55 1.61
C GLU A 187 2.43 -8.67 2.48
N LEU A 188 1.11 -8.80 2.56
CA LEU A 188 0.46 -9.86 3.34
C LEU A 188 0.94 -11.25 2.93
N GLY A 189 1.07 -11.50 1.62
CA GLY A 189 1.59 -12.78 1.13
C GLY A 189 3.03 -13.03 1.57
N TYR A 190 3.87 -11.99 1.58
CA TYR A 190 5.25 -12.07 2.04
C TYR A 190 5.35 -12.31 3.55
N GLU A 191 4.58 -11.56 4.35
CA GLU A 191 4.60 -11.67 5.81
C GLU A 191 4.04 -13.01 6.30
N LEU A 192 2.98 -13.55 5.68
CA LEU A 192 2.45 -14.87 6.04
C LEU A 192 3.45 -16.00 5.85
N ASN A 193 4.36 -15.88 4.87
CA ASN A 193 5.38 -16.87 4.59
C ASN A 193 6.65 -16.68 5.43
N SER A 194 7.00 -15.43 5.75
CA SER A 194 8.29 -15.09 6.37
C SER A 194 8.19 -14.76 7.86
N ARG A 195 7.18 -13.98 8.26
CA ARG A 195 7.01 -13.42 9.61
C ARG A 195 5.51 -13.30 9.97
N PRO A 196 4.81 -14.40 10.30
CA PRO A 196 3.36 -14.39 10.51
C PRO A 196 2.87 -13.37 11.55
N LYS A 197 3.67 -13.08 12.60
CA LYS A 197 3.36 -12.05 13.61
C LYS A 197 3.21 -10.64 13.02
N TRP A 198 3.87 -10.35 11.90
CA TRP A 198 3.84 -9.05 11.24
C TRP A 198 2.65 -8.90 10.29
N ALA A 199 1.91 -9.99 10.00
CA ALA A 199 0.74 -9.97 9.11
C ALA A 199 -0.35 -9.00 9.57
N VAL A 200 -0.39 -8.63 10.85
CA VAL A 200 -1.29 -7.60 11.39
C VAL A 200 -1.07 -6.23 10.71
N ILE A 201 0.14 -5.89 10.29
CA ILE A 201 0.48 -4.60 9.63
C ILE A 201 -0.22 -4.46 8.27
N PRO A 202 -0.07 -5.40 7.31
CA PRO A 202 -0.82 -5.35 6.06
C PRO A 202 -2.32 -5.56 6.25
N LEU A 203 -2.75 -6.42 7.17
CA LEU A 203 -4.18 -6.63 7.45
C LEU A 203 -4.86 -5.37 8.00
N LYS A 204 -4.19 -4.61 8.87
CA LYS A 204 -4.69 -3.34 9.38
C LYS A 204 -4.78 -2.30 8.27
N GLY A 205 -3.74 -2.20 7.43
CA GLY A 205 -3.76 -1.34 6.25
C GLY A 205 -4.92 -1.66 5.30
N ILE A 206 -5.17 -2.93 5.03
CA ILE A 206 -6.31 -3.39 4.23
C ILE A 206 -7.64 -2.99 4.90
N SER A 207 -7.81 -3.28 6.20
CA SER A 207 -9.03 -2.97 6.94
C SER A 207 -9.35 -1.47 6.94
N ASN A 208 -8.34 -0.62 7.17
CA ASN A 208 -8.49 0.84 7.12
C ASN A 208 -8.96 1.32 5.73
N ILE A 209 -8.43 0.73 4.64
CA ILE A 209 -8.85 1.09 3.28
C ILE A 209 -10.30 0.66 3.01
N ILE A 210 -10.71 -0.52 3.47
CA ILE A 210 -12.05 -1.03 3.19
C ILE A 210 -13.13 -0.29 3.99
N ASN A 211 -12.82 0.07 5.23
CA ASN A 211 -13.74 0.77 6.14
C ASN A 211 -13.76 2.29 5.97
N SER A 212 -12.98 2.84 5.04
CA SER A 212 -12.90 4.28 4.72
C SER A 212 -13.65 4.69 3.45
#